data_AF-A0A949S402-F1
#
_entry.id   AF-A0A949S402-F1
#
_cell.length_a   1.000
_cell.length_b   1.000
_cell.length_c   1.000
_cell.angle_alpha   90.00
_cell.angle_beta   90.00
_cell.angle_gamma   90.00
#
_symmetry.space_group_name_H-M   'P 1'
#
loop_
_entity.id
_entity.type
_entity.pdbx_description
1 polymer ?
#
loop_
_entity_poly.entity_id
_entity_poly.type
_entity_poly.pdbx_seq_one_letter_code
_entity_poly.pdbx_strand_id
1 'polypeptide(L)' 'MKKILLDTNVLVYSIDKNSIHHKKAFELVNNFEYDLYTSSKNISEFLAVMSRQKPNFALKF' A
#
# COMPACT_ATOMS: atom_id res chain seq x y z
N MET A 1 1.15 7.24 -20.43
CA MET A 1 1.14 6.71 -19.05
C MET A 1 2.32 7.26 -18.28
N LYS A 2 2.11 7.74 -17.06
CA LYS A 2 3.20 8.21 -16.18
C LYS A 2 3.72 7.02 -15.37
N LYS A 3 5.04 6.86 -15.31
CA LYS A 3 5.69 5.82 -14.50
C LYS A 3 5.83 6.33 -13.07
N ILE A 4 5.35 5.56 -12.10
CA ILE A 4 5.39 5.93 -10.68
C ILE A 4 6.09 4.82 -9.91
N LEU A 5 7.12 5.19 -9.15
CA LEU A 5 7.75 4.31 -8.19
C LEU A 5 7.08 4.46 -6.83
N LEU A 6 6.52 3.36 -6.32
CA LEU A 6 5.81 3.30 -5.05
C LEU A 6 6.77 2.99 -3.90
N ASP A 7 6.69 3.81 -2.87
CA ASP A 7 7.33 3.58 -1.57
C ASP A 7 6.45 2.74 -0.64
N THR A 8 7.06 2.14 0.39
CA THR A 8 6.39 1.31 1.39
C THR A 8 5.20 2.03 2.05
N ASN A 9 5.34 3.33 2.36
CA ASN A 9 4.27 4.10 2.99
C ASN A 9 2.99 4.14 2.15
N VAL A 10 3.10 4.27 0.83
CA VAL A 10 1.93 4.28 -0.07
C VAL A 10 1.24 2.92 -0.07
N LEU A 11 2.02 1.83 -0.05
CA LEU A 11 1.49 0.48 0.05
C LEU A 11 0.77 0.24 1.38
N VAL A 12 1.32 0.72 2.49
CA VAL A 12 0.69 0.60 3.82
C VAL A 12 -0.61 1.42 3.89
N TYR A 13 -0.58 2.68 3.44
CA TYR A 13 -1.75 3.54 3.52
C TYR A 13 -2.87 3.13 2.57
N SER A 14 -2.57 2.46 1.45
CA SER A 14 -3.62 1.98 0.54
C SER A 14 -4.53 0.93 1.17
N ILE A 15 -4.10 0.26 2.24
CA ILE A 15 -4.88 -0.75 2.97
C ILE A 15 -5.30 -0.32 4.38
N ASP A 16 -4.54 0.58 5.02
CA ASP A 16 -4.89 1.11 6.34
C ASP A 16 -6.01 2.17 6.25
N LYS A 17 -7.25 1.73 6.46
CA LYS A 17 -8.45 2.59 6.44
C LYS A 17 -8.46 3.70 7.48
N ASN A 18 -7.66 3.59 8.54
CA ASN A 18 -7.60 4.61 9.59
C ASN A 18 -6.56 5.70 9.29
N SER A 19 -5.72 5.52 8.27
CA SER A 19 -4.74 6.51 7.86
C SER A 19 -5.41 7.72 7.22
N ILE A 20 -4.96 8.93 7.58
CA ILE A 20 -5.36 10.19 6.91
C ILE A 20 -4.95 10.21 5.42
N HIS A 21 -4.01 9.33 5.03
CA HIS A 21 -3.52 9.21 3.66
C HIS A 21 -4.24 8.13 2.86
N HIS A 22 -5.17 7.37 3.47
CA HIS A 22 -5.79 6.21 2.86
C HIS A 22 -6.42 6.51 1.51
N LYS A 23 -7.28 7.52 1.44
CA LYS A 23 -8.00 7.89 0.21
C LYS A 23 -7.04 8.15 -0.96
N LYS A 24 -6.02 8.98 -0.74
CA LYS A 24 -5.05 9.33 -1.78
C LYS A 24 -4.19 8.14 -2.20
N ALA A 25 -3.74 7.32 -1.24
CA ALA A 25 -2.96 6.13 -1.53
C ALA A 25 -3.78 5.10 -2.32
N PHE A 26 -5.04 4.88 -1.91
CA PHE A 26 -5.98 3.98 -2.58
C PHE A 26 -6.28 4.44 -4.01
N GLU A 27 -6.58 5.73 -4.21
CA GLU A 27 -6.82 6.30 -5.54
C GLU A 27 -5.58 6.16 -6.44
N LEU A 28 -4.38 6.39 -5.90
CA LEU A 28 -3.13 6.28 -6.65
C LEU A 28 -2.82 4.85 -7.08
N VAL A 29 -3.02 3.84 -6.22
CA VAL A 29 -2.75 2.44 -6.58
C VAL A 29 -3.82 1.80 -7.47
N ASN A 30 -5.02 2.39 -7.53
CA ASN A 30 -6.12 1.93 -8.40
C ASN A 30 -6.27 2.76 -9.68
N ASN A 31 -5.38 3.71 -9.94
CA ASN A 31 -5.44 4.53 -11.15
C ASN A 31 -4.75 3.82 -12.33
N PHE A 32 -5.55 3.33 -13.28
CA PHE A 32 -5.10 2.63 -14.48
C PHE A 32 -4.33 3.52 -15.50
N GLU A 33 -4.30 4.84 -15.32
CA GLU A 33 -3.49 5.74 -16.16
C GLU A 33 -1.98 5.72 -15.80
N TYR A 34 -1.66 5.14 -14.63
CA TYR A 34 -0.30 5.03 -14.13
C TYR A 34 0.29 3.64 -14.38
N ASP A 35 1.58 3.64 -14.66
CA ASP A 35 2.40 2.45 -14.73
C ASP A 35 3.18 2.34 -13.42
N LEU A 36 2.75 1.43 -12.54
CA LEU A 36 3.18 1.37 -11.14
C LEU A 36 4.34 0.38 -10.96
N TYR A 37 5.40 0.84 -10.33
CA TYR A 37 6.59 0.06 -10.02
C TYR A 37 6.88 0.09 -8.53
N THR A 38 7.56 -0.93 -8.02
CA THR A 38 8.14 -0.92 -6.67
C THR A 38 9.39 -1.78 -6.62
N SER A 39 10.09 -1.79 -5.49
CA SER A 39 11.28 -2.64 -5.30
C SER A 39 10.97 -3.85 -4.42
N SER A 40 11.77 -4.91 -4.54
CA SER A 40 11.71 -6.07 -3.64
C SER A 40 11.96 -5.68 -2.17
N LYS A 41 12.76 -4.64 -1.93
CA LYS A 41 12.97 -4.05 -0.60
C LYS A 41 11.69 -3.46 -0.04
N ASN A 42 10.95 -2.66 -0.82
CA ASN A 42 9.70 -2.05 -0.38
C ASN A 42 8.61 -3.10 -0.11
N ILE A 43 8.58 -4.18 -0.91
CA ILE A 43 7.70 -5.34 -0.66
C ILE A 43 8.07 -6.00 0.68
N SER A 44 9.36 -6.20 0.95
CA SER A 44 9.84 -6.82 2.19
C SER A 44 9.49 -5.98 3.42
N GLU A 45 9.65 -4.66 3.33
CA GLU A 45 9.25 -3.72 4.38
C GLU A 45 7.73 -3.74 4.60
N PHE A 46 6.94 -3.70 3.54
CA PHE A 46 5.48 -3.79 3.61
C PHE A 46 5.02 -5.06 4.34
N LEU A 47 5.58 -6.23 3.98
CA LEU A 47 5.29 -7.50 4.66
C LEU A 47 5.71 -7.47 6.13
N ALA A 48 6.85 -6.87 6.46
CA ALA A 48 7.30 -6.71 7.84
C ALA A 48 6.36 -5.82 8.67
N VAL A 49 5.82 -4.75 8.08
CA VAL A 49 4.80 -3.90 8.74
C VAL A 49 3.51 -4.69 8.95
N MET A 50 3.01 -5.36 7.90
CA MET A 50 1.75 -6.12 7.97
C MET A 50 1.80 -7.28 8.96
N SER A 51 2.91 -8.00 9.04
CA SER A 51 3.08 -9.13 9.96
C SER A 51 3.25 -8.72 11.43
N ARG A 52 3.67 -7.48 11.70
CA ARG A 52 3.76 -6.95 13.08
C ARG A 52 2.42 -6.44 13.62
N GLN A 53 1.46 -6.16 12.75
CA GLN A 53 0.13 -5.75 13.20
C GLN A 53 -0.59 -6.97 13.79
N LYS A 54 -1.01 -6.86 15.06
CA LYS A 54 -1.80 -7.89 15.73
C LYS A 54 -3.04 -8.22 14.87
N PRO A 55 -3.57 -9.47 14.93
CA PRO A 55 -4.72 -9.89 14.16
C PRO A 55 -5.99 -9.13 14.60
N ASN A 56 -6.12 -7.89 14.14
CA ASN A 56 -7.35 -7.11 14.10
C ASN A 56 -7.74 -6.80 12.65
N PHE A 57 -6.96 -7.25 11.68
CA PHE A 57 -7.45 -7.53 10.33
C PHE A 57 -8.32 -8.78 10.41
N ALA A 58 -9.56 -8.59 10.84
CA ALA A 58 -10.62 -9.51 10.49
C ALA A 58 -10.78 -9.46 8.96
N LEU A 59 -9.92 -10.22 8.26
CA LEU A 59 -10.26 -10.75 6.95
C LEU A 59 -11.46 -11.69 7.19
N LYS A 60 -12.65 -11.10 7.23
CA LYS A 60 -13.88 -11.84 6.97
C LYS A 60 -13.84 -12.14 5.47
N PHE A 61 -13.31 -13.32 5.14
CA PHE A 61 -13.61 -13.97 3.88
C PHE A 61 -15.10 -14.35 3.85
#